data_AF-A0A0F9LGV5-F1
#
_entry.id   AF-A0A0F9LGV5-F1
#
_cell.length_a   1.000
_cell.length_b   1.000
_cell.length_c   1.000
_cell.angle_alpha   90.00
_cell.angle_beta   90.00
_cell.angle_gamma   90.00
#
_symmetry.space_group_name_H-M   'P 1'
#
loop_
_entity.id
_entity.type
_entity.pdbx_description
1 polymer ?
#
loop_
_entity_poly.entity_id
_entity_poly.type
_entity_poly.pdbx_seq_one_letter_code
_entity_poly.pdbx_strand_id
1 'polypeptide(L)'
;MITKQERKKIKKILGNEYSPSVAIELNKAGSVNRFGDAYSDGYIRNVFNGYEHPTIERAIYAAVETKLKENLEEKKRREAILEQTKTGAATPA
;
A
#
# COMPACT_ATOMS: atom_id res chain seq x y z
N MET A 1 -13.39 7.11 9.81
CA MET A 1 -14.14 6.86 8.56
C MET A 1 -13.39 7.44 7.36
N ILE A 2 -13.23 6.67 6.28
CA ILE A 2 -12.54 7.12 5.06
C ILE A 2 -13.50 7.89 4.14
N THR A 3 -13.15 9.14 3.82
CA THR A 3 -13.96 10.00 2.95
C THR A 3 -13.85 9.63 1.47
N LYS A 4 -14.84 10.03 0.65
CA LYS A 4 -14.81 9.78 -0.81
C LYS A 4 -13.55 10.33 -1.49
N GLN A 5 -13.02 11.46 -1.01
CA GLN A 5 -11.81 12.08 -1.55
C GLN A 5 -10.57 11.25 -1.20
N GLU A 6 -10.46 10.79 0.05
CA GLU A 6 -9.36 9.92 0.49
C GLU A 6 -9.37 8.60 -0.27
N ARG A 7 -10.54 7.98 -0.49
CA ARG A 7 -10.64 6.75 -1.29
C ARG A 7 -10.01 6.88 -2.67
N LYS A 8 -10.25 8.01 -3.36
CA LYS A 8 -9.65 8.25 -4.68
C LYS A 8 -8.13 8.30 -4.59
N LYS A 9 -7.58 8.96 -3.57
CA LYS A 9 -6.12 9.05 -3.34
C LYS A 9 -5.53 7.68 -2.99
N ILE A 10 -6.14 6.98 -2.05
CA ILE A 10 -5.70 5.65 -1.61
C ILE A 10 -5.71 4.67 -2.79
N LYS A 11 -6.78 4.66 -3.59
CA LYS A 11 -6.89 3.80 -4.78
C LYS A 11 -5.83 4.09 -5.84
N LYS A 12 -5.40 5.36 -5.97
CA LYS A 12 -4.29 5.73 -6.87
C LYS A 12 -2.94 5.18 -6.39
N ILE A 13 -2.77 4.97 -5.09
CA ILE A 13 -1.52 4.49 -4.48
C ILE A 13 -1.50 2.96 -4.40
N LEU A 14 -2.55 2.36 -3.85
CA LEU A 14 -2.65 0.90 -3.64
C LEU A 14 -3.12 0.14 -4.87
N GLY A 15 -3.76 0.81 -5.83
CA GLY A 15 -4.35 0.17 -7.01
C GLY A 15 -5.74 -0.41 -6.76
N ASN A 16 -6.23 -1.19 -7.73
CA ASN A 16 -7.55 -1.83 -7.67
C ASN A 16 -7.58 -3.02 -6.70
N GLU A 17 -6.46 -3.73 -6.56
CA GLU A 17 -6.31 -4.92 -5.72
C GLU A 17 -5.66 -4.56 -4.38
N TYR A 18 -6.29 -3.65 -3.62
CA TYR A 18 -5.74 -3.16 -2.36
C TYR A 18 -5.99 -4.08 -1.16
N SER A 19 -7.01 -4.95 -1.23
CA SER A 19 -7.40 -5.82 -0.10
C SER A 19 -6.26 -6.70 0.43
N PRO A 20 -5.43 -7.34 -0.42
CA PRO A 20 -4.30 -8.14 0.06
C PRO A 20 -3.27 -7.33 0.85
N SER A 21 -2.92 -6.12 0.38
CA SER A 21 -1.98 -5.25 1.09
C SER A 21 -2.51 -4.85 2.47
N VAL A 22 -3.80 -4.57 2.58
CA VAL A 22 -4.43 -4.24 3.86
C VAL A 22 -4.50 -5.46 4.79
N ALA A 23 -4.81 -6.64 4.26
CA ALA A 23 -4.83 -7.88 5.03
C ALA A 23 -3.44 -8.22 5.61
N ILE A 24 -2.36 -7.98 4.85
CA ILE A 24 -0.99 -8.12 5.34
C ILE A 24 -0.74 -7.20 6.54
N GLU A 25 -1.12 -5.92 6.45
CA GLU A 25 -0.94 -4.98 7.56
C GLU A 25 -1.80 -5.32 8.79
N LEU A 26 -3.02 -5.83 8.58
CA LEU A 26 -3.87 -6.33 9.67
C LEU A 26 -3.25 -7.52 10.39
N ASN A 27 -2.68 -8.47 9.64
CA ASN A 27 -1.99 -9.64 10.19
C ASN A 27 -0.72 -9.23 10.94
N LYS A 28 0.08 -8.29 10.40
CA LYS A 28 1.25 -7.72 11.11
C LYS A 28 0.86 -7.06 12.43
N ALA A 29 -0.30 -6.40 12.47
CA ALA A 29 -0.84 -5.77 13.67
C ALA A 29 -1.54 -6.77 14.63
N GLY A 30 -1.55 -8.08 14.32
CA GLY A 30 -2.25 -9.09 15.12
C GLY A 30 -3.76 -8.86 15.22
N SER A 31 -4.34 -8.10 14.29
CA SER A 31 -5.72 -7.67 14.34
C SER A 31 -6.63 -8.69 13.66
N VAL A 32 -7.34 -9.46 14.49
CA VAL A 32 -8.30 -10.48 14.06
C VAL A 32 -9.75 -10.00 14.28
N ASN A 33 -10.69 -10.69 13.65
CA ASN A 33 -12.12 -10.47 13.84
C ASN A 33 -12.59 -11.03 15.21
N ARG A 34 -13.87 -10.86 15.53
CA ARG A 34 -14.49 -11.35 16.78
C ARG A 34 -14.40 -12.86 17.00
N PHE A 35 -14.17 -13.63 15.95
CA PHE A 35 -14.04 -15.09 15.97
C PHE A 35 -12.58 -15.55 16.03
N GLY A 36 -11.62 -14.63 15.96
CA GLY A 36 -10.20 -14.93 15.91
C GLY A 36 -9.63 -15.13 14.50
N ASP A 37 -10.44 -14.98 13.45
CA ASP A 37 -10.00 -15.12 12.07
C ASP A 37 -9.57 -13.79 11.44
N ALA A 38 -8.87 -13.87 10.30
CA ALA A 38 -8.56 -12.70 9.49
C ALA A 38 -9.84 -11.99 8.99
N TYR A 39 -9.75 -10.67 8.81
CA TYR A 39 -10.83 -9.90 8.22
C TYR A 39 -11.01 -10.27 6.74
N SER A 40 -12.24 -10.55 6.33
CA SER A 40 -12.56 -10.86 4.94
C SER A 40 -12.41 -9.62 4.04
N ASP A 41 -12.05 -9.84 2.77
CA ASP A 41 -11.94 -8.77 1.77
C ASP A 41 -13.20 -7.93 1.63
N GLY A 42 -14.38 -8.55 1.76
CA GLY A 42 -15.66 -7.85 1.75
C GLY A 42 -15.80 -6.86 2.90
N TYR A 43 -15.31 -7.23 4.08
CA TYR A 43 -15.37 -6.36 5.25
C TYR A 43 -14.38 -5.20 5.14
N ILE A 44 -13.16 -5.47 4.66
CA ILE A 44 -12.16 -4.44 4.33
C ILE A 44 -12.73 -3.45 3.30
N ARG A 45 -13.40 -3.95 2.26
CA ARG A 45 -14.06 -3.12 1.23
C ARG A 45 -15.17 -2.25 1.81
N ASN A 46 -15.96 -2.77 2.76
CA ASN A 46 -17.00 -1.99 3.41
C ASN A 46 -16.40 -0.81 4.19
N VAL A 47 -15.33 -1.06 4.96
CA VAL A 47 -14.61 -0.02 5.69
C VAL A 47 -14.00 0.99 4.73
N PHE A 48 -13.36 0.49 3.68
CA PHE A 48 -12.85 1.34 2.61
C PHE A 48 -13.96 2.22 2.02
N ASN A 49 -15.18 1.73 1.87
CA ASN A 49 -16.33 2.46 1.33
C ASN A 49 -17.04 3.38 2.34
N GLY A 50 -16.59 3.45 3.59
CA GLY A 50 -17.10 4.36 4.62
C GLY A 50 -17.77 3.68 5.80
N TYR A 51 -17.68 2.36 5.95
CA TYR A 51 -18.06 1.71 7.21
C TYR A 51 -17.03 2.05 8.28
N GLU A 52 -17.48 2.36 9.49
CA GLU A 52 -16.58 2.76 10.57
C GLU A 52 -15.92 1.53 11.20
N HIS A 53 -14.60 1.45 11.11
CA HIS A 53 -13.84 0.41 11.79
C HIS A 53 -12.38 0.85 12.02
N PRO A 54 -12.06 1.44 13.19
CA PRO A 54 -10.78 2.14 13.39
C PRO A 54 -9.55 1.26 13.16
N THR A 55 -9.61 -0.02 13.52
CA THR A 55 -8.52 -0.98 13.30
C THR A 55 -8.22 -1.20 11.82
N ILE A 56 -9.27 -1.30 10.99
CA ILE A 56 -9.10 -1.55 9.55
C ILE A 56 -8.74 -0.25 8.84
N GLU A 57 -9.31 0.87 9.26
CA GLU A 57 -8.92 2.19 8.77
C GLU A 57 -7.43 2.44 8.98
N ARG A 58 -6.92 2.19 10.19
CA ARG A 58 -5.50 2.30 10.49
C ARG A 58 -4.66 1.38 9.60
N ALA A 59 -5.10 0.14 9.38
CA ALA A 59 -4.40 -0.78 8.48
C ALA A 59 -4.42 -0.32 7.02
N ILE A 60 -5.50 0.33 6.55
CA ILE A 60 -5.58 0.91 5.21
C ILE A 60 -4.53 2.02 5.05
N TYR A 61 -4.42 2.94 6.03
CA TYR A 61 -3.40 3.98 5.98
C TYR A 61 -1.98 3.41 6.10
N ALA A 62 -1.77 2.39 6.95
CA ALA A 62 -0.48 1.70 7.05
C ALA A 62 -0.09 1.07 5.70
N ALA A 63 -1.03 0.43 5.01
CA ALA A 63 -0.78 -0.14 3.69
C ALA A 63 -0.36 0.93 2.67
N VAL A 64 -1.00 2.12 2.72
CA VAL A 64 -0.62 3.27 1.87
C VAL A 64 0.80 3.71 2.17
N GLU A 65 1.17 3.87 3.45
CA GLU A 65 2.52 4.27 3.84
C GLU A 65 3.57 3.27 3.39
N THR A 66 3.32 1.97 3.59
CA THR A 66 4.18 0.89 3.09
C THR A 66 4.36 1.01 1.58
N LYS A 67 3.27 1.20 0.84
CA LYS A 67 3.32 1.30 -0.62
C LYS A 67 4.07 2.52 -1.12
N LEU A 68 3.93 3.66 -0.44
CA LEU A 68 4.68 4.87 -0.77
C LEU A 68 6.18 4.68 -0.55
N LYS A 69 6.58 4.00 0.54
CA LYS A 69 7.99 3.66 0.80
C LYS A 69 8.55 2.74 -0.27
N GLU A 70 7.83 1.67 -0.63
CA GLU A 70 8.23 0.77 -1.72
C GLU A 70 8.42 1.53 -3.04
N ASN A 71 7.46 2.36 -3.42
CA ASN A 71 7.54 3.14 -4.66
C ASN A 71 8.73 4.11 -4.67
N LEU A 72 9.07 4.69 -3.52
CA LEU A 72 10.22 5.57 -3.38
C LEU A 72 11.54 4.81 -3.54
N GLU A 73 11.68 3.66 -2.87
CA GLU A 73 12.86 2.82 -2.96
C GLU A 73 13.05 2.25 -4.38
N GLU A 74 11.97 1.83 -5.04
CA GLU A 74 12.02 1.45 -6.45
C GLU A 74 12.48 2.60 -7.35
N LYS A 75 11.98 3.82 -7.11
CA LYS A 75 12.37 5.00 -7.88
C LYS A 75 13.88 5.26 -7.74
N LYS A 76 14.40 5.27 -6.51
CA LYS A 76 15.84 5.42 -6.24
C LYS A 76 16.67 4.34 -6.93
N ARG A 77 16.22 3.08 -6.87
CA ARG A 77 16.90 1.96 -7.54
C ARG A 77 16.95 2.16 -9.05
N ARG A 78 15.84 2.60 -9.67
CA ARG A 78 15.77 2.88 -11.11
C ARG A 78 16.70 4.02 -11.50
N GLU A 79 16.72 5.10 -10.72
CA GLU A 79 17.63 6.24 -10.94
C GLU A 79 19.10 5.82 -10.85
N ALA A 80 19.48 5.01 -9.85
CA ALA A 80 20.84 4.50 -9.72
C ALA A 80 21.29 3.66 -10.93
N ILE A 81 20.40 2.81 -11.47
CA ILE A 81 20.69 2.01 -12.68
C ILE A 81 20.87 2.93 -13.90
N LEU A 82 20.00 3.93 -14.07
CA LEU A 82 20.08 4.88 -15.19
C LEU A 82 21.33 5.77 -15.13
N GLU A 83 21.81 6.12 -13.95
CA GLU A 83 23.08 6.86 -13.80
C GLU A 83 24.28 5.96 -14.12
N GLN A 84 24.28 4.69 -13.72
CA GLN A 84 25.35 3.74 -14.06
C GLN A 84 25.45 3.46 -15.57
N THR A 85 24.33 3.44 -16.30
CA THR A 85 24.35 3.23 -17.76
C THR A 85 24.82 4.46 -18.54
N LYS A 86 24.74 5.67 -17.97
CA LYS A 86 25.29 6.89 -18.59
C LYS A 86 26.81 6.95 -18.52
N THR A 87 27.43 6.48 -17.44
CA THR A 87 28.90 6.49 -17.27
C THR A 87 29.60 5.34 -17.99
N GLY A 88 28.90 4.23 -18.28
CA GLY A 88 29.44 3.10 -19.05
C GLY A 88 29.46 3.28 -20.57
N ALA A 89 28.86 4.35 -21.11
CA ALA A 89 28.78 4.63 -22.55
C ALA A 89 29.93 5.51 -23.08
N ALA A 90 30.90 5.88 -22.25
CA ALA A 90 32.06 6.67 -22.63
C ALA A 90 33.37 5.87 -22.49
N THR A 91 33.53 4.82 -23.29
CA THR A 91 34.85 4.23 -23.57
C THR A 91 35.25 4.67 -24.99
N PRO A 92 36.11 5.69 -25.16
CA PRO A 92 36.68 6.02 -26.45
C PRO A 92 37.69 4.95 -26.89
N ALA A 93 37.80 4.82 -28.21
CA ALA A 93 38.59 3.84 -28.97
C ALA A 93 40.09 3.83 -28.64
#